data_AF-A0A392PW28-F1
#
_entry.id   AF-A0A392PW28-F1
#
_cell.length_a   1.000
_cell.length_b   1.000
_cell.length_c   1.000
_cell.angle_alpha   90.00
_cell.angle_beta   90.00
_cell.angle_gamma   90.00
#
_symmetry.space_group_name_H-M   'P 1'
#
loop_
_entity.id
_entity.type
_entity.pdbx_description
1 polymer ?
#
loop_
_entity_poly.entity_id
_entity_poly.type
_entity_poly.pdbx_seq_one_letter_code
_entity_poly.pdbx_strand_id
1 'polypeptide(L)'
;NAAYLASKKGLDIVAAISTALSNATFDKQATQQVLIQSDDSSVLSKYKDIPSYKRVFLVEDKIGDAPKQTVDEIKKYAEIVNLPKSSIVKVSGSLLTGMTKVVKELKDANLTVFVHTLRNEFISLAFDYWSDPNVEIATYIH
;
A
#
# COMPACT_ATOMS: atom_id res chain seq x y z
N ASN A 1 4.60 -4.12 -15.27
CA ASN A 1 4.13 -2.84 -15.86
C ASN A 1 2.95 -3.10 -16.80
N ALA A 2 1.78 -2.52 -16.49
CA ALA A 2 0.54 -2.75 -17.24
C ALA A 2 0.54 -2.10 -18.64
N ALA A 3 1.11 -0.89 -18.79
CA ALA A 3 1.19 -0.20 -20.08
C ALA A 3 2.02 -0.98 -21.10
N TYR A 4 3.07 -1.66 -20.64
CA TYR A 4 3.87 -2.55 -21.49
C TYR A 4 3.04 -3.74 -22.01
N LEU A 5 2.25 -4.39 -21.16
CA LEU A 5 1.43 -5.53 -21.56
C LEU A 5 0.34 -5.13 -22.54
N ALA A 6 -0.30 -3.97 -22.33
CA ALA A 6 -1.28 -3.44 -23.27
C ALA A 6 -0.64 -3.12 -24.63
N SER A 7 0.44 -2.34 -24.65
CA SER A 7 1.04 -1.84 -25.89
C SER A 7 1.88 -2.86 -26.67
N LYS A 8 2.53 -3.81 -25.99
CA LYS A 8 3.47 -4.77 -26.62
C LYS A 8 2.94 -6.20 -26.70
N LYS A 9 1.93 -6.54 -25.90
CA LYS A 9 1.33 -7.89 -25.87
C LYS A 9 -0.16 -7.88 -26.21
N GLY A 10 -0.79 -6.72 -26.40
CA GLY A 10 -2.23 -6.61 -26.63
C GLY A 10 -3.07 -7.03 -25.42
N LEU A 11 -2.45 -7.10 -24.23
CA LEU A 11 -3.09 -7.54 -23.00
C LEU A 11 -3.39 -6.33 -22.12
N ASP A 12 -4.57 -5.74 -22.32
CA ASP A 12 -5.05 -4.65 -21.48
C ASP A 12 -5.70 -5.19 -20.20
N ILE A 13 -4.84 -5.45 -19.21
CA ILE A 13 -5.26 -5.95 -17.90
C ILE A 13 -6.17 -4.93 -17.19
N VAL A 14 -5.94 -3.63 -17.39
CA VAL A 14 -6.72 -2.56 -16.74
C VAL A 14 -8.16 -2.58 -17.28
N ALA A 15 -8.33 -2.68 -18.60
CA ALA A 15 -9.64 -2.80 -19.23
C ALA A 15 -10.36 -4.10 -18.83
N ALA A 16 -9.63 -5.22 -18.78
CA ALA A 16 -10.20 -6.51 -18.38
C ALA A 16 -10.72 -6.48 -16.92
N ILE A 17 -9.93 -5.95 -15.98
CA ILE A 17 -10.34 -5.80 -14.58
C ILE A 17 -11.53 -4.84 -14.47
N SER A 18 -11.47 -3.68 -15.14
CA SER A 18 -12.56 -2.69 -15.10
C SER A 18 -13.89 -3.28 -15.59
N THR A 19 -13.84 -4.04 -16.67
CA THR A 19 -15.02 -4.72 -17.24
C THR A 19 -15.57 -5.78 -16.28
N ALA A 20 -14.70 -6.62 -15.70
CA ALA A 20 -15.12 -7.64 -14.75
C ALA A 20 -15.78 -7.03 -13.50
N LEU A 21 -15.19 -5.97 -12.94
CA LEU A 21 -15.75 -5.29 -11.77
C LEU A 21 -17.09 -4.60 -12.07
N SER A 22 -17.22 -3.95 -13.23
CA SER A 22 -18.49 -3.31 -13.64
C SER A 22 -19.58 -4.35 -13.94
N ASN A 23 -19.24 -5.47 -14.60
CA ASN A 23 -20.17 -6.58 -14.81
C ASN A 23 -20.67 -7.18 -13.49
N ALA A 24 -19.82 -7.20 -12.46
CA ALA A 24 -20.17 -7.60 -11.11
C ALA A 24 -20.80 -6.47 -10.27
N THR A 25 -21.08 -5.31 -10.87
CA THR A 25 -21.76 -4.14 -10.27
C THR A 25 -20.98 -3.40 -9.17
N PHE A 26 -19.70 -3.73 -8.98
CA PHE A 26 -18.87 -3.11 -7.93
C PHE A 26 -18.61 -1.60 -8.18
N ASP A 27 -18.77 -1.14 -9.40
CA ASP A 27 -18.69 0.28 -9.78
C ASP A 27 -19.89 1.11 -9.31
N LYS A 28 -20.99 0.46 -8.92
CA LYS A 28 -22.28 1.10 -8.61
C LYS A 28 -22.78 0.81 -7.19
N GLN A 29 -22.42 -0.33 -6.63
CA GLN A 29 -22.83 -0.73 -5.28
C GLN A 29 -21.84 -0.21 -4.22
N ALA A 30 -22.33 -0.09 -2.99
CA ALA A 30 -21.56 0.38 -1.84
C ALA A 30 -21.60 -0.60 -0.65
N THR A 31 -22.14 -1.80 -0.82
CA THR A 31 -22.19 -2.81 0.25
C THR A 31 -20.84 -3.48 0.43
N GLN A 32 -20.00 -3.51 -0.61
CA GLN A 32 -18.65 -4.05 -0.59
C GLN A 32 -17.65 -3.00 -1.07
N GLN A 33 -16.55 -2.86 -0.32
CA GLN A 33 -15.45 -1.97 -0.69
C GLN A 33 -14.45 -2.72 -1.57
N VAL A 34 -14.23 -2.22 -2.80
CA VAL A 34 -13.14 -2.71 -3.66
C VAL A 34 -11.91 -1.86 -3.43
N LEU A 35 -10.76 -2.51 -3.22
CA LEU A 35 -9.44 -1.88 -3.10
C LEU A 35 -8.64 -2.21 -4.36
N ILE A 36 -8.28 -1.19 -5.13
CA ILE A 36 -7.41 -1.33 -6.30
C ILE A 36 -5.99 -0.96 -5.88
N GLN A 37 -5.09 -1.95 -5.84
CA GLN A 37 -3.70 -1.76 -5.47
C GLN A 37 -2.78 -1.78 -6.70
N SER A 38 -1.87 -0.80 -6.80
CA SER A 38 -0.79 -0.80 -7.78
C SER A 38 0.36 0.10 -7.33
N ASP A 39 1.56 -0.24 -7.77
CA ASP A 39 2.78 0.57 -7.73
C ASP A 39 2.84 1.62 -8.87
N ASP A 40 1.92 1.53 -9.85
CA ASP A 40 1.86 2.41 -11.01
C ASP A 40 0.73 3.45 -10.86
N SER A 41 1.13 4.71 -10.63
CA SER A 41 0.19 5.83 -10.49
C SER A 41 -0.70 6.04 -11.73
N SER A 42 -0.24 5.66 -12.92
CA SER A 42 -1.03 5.77 -14.15
C SER A 42 -2.18 4.78 -14.18
N VAL A 43 -2.00 3.60 -13.57
CA VAL A 43 -3.06 2.59 -13.39
C VAL A 43 -4.09 3.09 -12.38
N LEU A 44 -3.64 3.55 -11.21
CA LEU A 44 -4.55 4.06 -10.17
C LEU A 44 -5.37 5.26 -10.65
N SER A 45 -4.77 6.12 -11.48
CA SER A 45 -5.45 7.28 -12.06
C SER A 45 -6.63 6.91 -12.97
N LYS A 46 -6.68 5.69 -13.54
CA LYS A 46 -7.81 5.23 -14.36
C LYS A 46 -9.08 4.98 -13.54
N TYR A 47 -8.94 4.76 -12.24
CA TYR A 47 -10.04 4.47 -11.33
C TYR A 47 -10.47 5.67 -10.49
N LYS A 48 -9.85 6.85 -10.69
CA LYS A 48 -10.08 8.05 -9.87
C LYS A 48 -11.54 8.55 -9.89
N ASP A 49 -12.24 8.29 -11.00
CA ASP A 49 -13.60 8.80 -11.24
C ASP A 49 -14.68 7.80 -10.78
N ILE A 50 -14.29 6.67 -10.16
CA ILE A 50 -15.19 5.63 -9.65
C ILE A 50 -15.15 5.63 -8.12
N PRO A 51 -16.10 6.31 -7.44
CA PRO A 51 -16.02 6.56 -6.00
C PRO A 51 -16.23 5.30 -5.14
N SER A 52 -16.81 4.22 -5.70
CA SER A 52 -16.96 2.94 -5.00
C SER A 52 -15.62 2.22 -4.80
N TYR A 53 -14.58 2.59 -5.54
CA TYR A 53 -13.25 2.00 -5.42
C TYR A 53 -12.34 2.89 -4.57
N LYS A 54 -11.54 2.26 -3.71
CA LYS A 54 -10.42 2.93 -3.03
C LYS A 54 -9.13 2.52 -3.69
N ARG A 55 -8.23 3.48 -3.86
CA ARG A 55 -6.97 3.33 -4.57
C ARG A 55 -5.85 3.21 -3.54
N VAL A 56 -5.10 2.12 -3.64
CA VAL A 56 -4.01 1.76 -2.74
C VAL A 56 -2.69 1.88 -3.51
N PHE A 57 -1.87 2.85 -3.14
CA PHE A 57 -0.52 2.97 -3.70
C PHE A 57 0.42 2.00 -2.99
N LEU A 58 0.98 1.07 -3.74
CA LEU A 58 1.97 0.11 -3.24
C LEU A 58 3.36 0.75 -3.29
N VAL A 59 4.02 0.81 -2.14
CA VAL A 59 5.45 1.09 -2.05
C VAL A 59 6.15 -0.22 -1.74
N GLU A 60 7.02 -0.69 -2.62
CA GLU A 60 7.82 -1.90 -2.38
C GLU A 60 9.11 -1.57 -1.61
N ASP A 61 9.65 -0.38 -1.85
CA ASP A 61 10.92 0.06 -1.27
C ASP A 61 10.79 0.43 0.22
N LYS A 62 11.88 0.19 0.93
CA LYS A 62 12.03 0.64 2.31
C LYS A 62 12.22 2.17 2.34
N ILE A 63 11.29 2.88 2.98
CA ILE A 63 11.34 4.33 3.17
C ILE A 63 11.28 4.70 4.66
N GLY A 64 11.89 5.83 5.02
CA GLY A 64 11.95 6.32 6.41
C GLY A 64 11.06 7.54 6.70
N ASP A 65 10.65 8.24 5.66
CA ASP A 65 9.84 9.45 5.69
C ASP A 65 9.00 9.57 4.41
N ALA A 66 8.05 10.49 4.44
CA ALA A 66 7.21 10.90 3.33
C ALA A 66 7.11 12.44 3.33
N PRO A 67 8.03 13.14 2.66
CA PRO A 67 8.01 14.60 2.58
C PRO A 67 6.69 15.12 2.02
N LYS A 68 6.25 16.30 2.46
CA LYS A 68 4.96 16.90 2.09
C LYS A 68 4.71 16.90 0.58
N GLN A 69 5.71 17.27 -0.22
CA GLN A 69 5.60 17.28 -1.70
C GLN A 69 5.28 15.89 -2.25
N THR A 70 5.96 14.84 -1.78
CA THR A 70 5.70 13.45 -2.18
C THR A 70 4.29 13.02 -1.80
N VAL A 71 3.86 13.35 -0.59
CA VAL A 71 2.52 13.02 -0.10
C VAL A 71 1.43 13.75 -0.89
N ASP A 72 1.66 15.01 -1.25
CA ASP A 72 0.76 15.81 -2.08
C ASP A 72 0.62 15.24 -3.50
N GLU A 73 1.68 14.64 -4.06
CA GLU A 73 1.60 13.90 -5.32
C GLU A 73 0.80 12.60 -5.18
N ILE A 74 1.05 11.81 -4.13
CA ILE A 74 0.34 10.53 -3.88
C ILE A 74 -1.18 10.75 -3.79
N LYS A 75 -1.61 11.79 -3.08
CA LYS A 75 -3.04 12.12 -2.91
C LYS A 75 -3.79 12.36 -4.21
N LYS A 76 -3.11 12.67 -5.31
CA LYS A 76 -3.75 12.84 -6.62
C LYS A 76 -4.32 11.52 -7.15
N TYR A 77 -3.72 10.39 -6.79
CA TYR A 77 -4.07 9.08 -7.35
C TYR A 77 -4.39 8.00 -6.33
N ALA A 78 -4.17 8.21 -5.03
CA ALA A 78 -4.47 7.23 -3.99
C ALA A 78 -4.99 7.85 -2.69
N GLU A 79 -5.85 7.12 -1.97
CA GLU A 79 -6.29 7.45 -0.60
C GLU A 79 -5.59 6.60 0.47
N ILE A 80 -5.01 5.47 0.05
CA ILE A 80 -4.36 4.49 0.92
C ILE A 80 -2.94 4.26 0.41
N VAL A 81 -1.98 4.15 1.32
CA VAL A 81 -0.60 3.76 1.00
C VAL A 81 -0.28 2.46 1.71
N ASN A 82 0.20 1.46 0.97
CA ASN A 82 0.64 0.17 1.52
C ASN A 82 2.17 0.12 1.56
N LEU A 83 2.71 -0.02 2.77
CA LEU A 83 4.16 0.02 3.05
C LEU A 83 4.67 -1.36 3.50
N PRO A 84 5.93 -1.70 3.24
CA PRO A 84 6.55 -2.85 3.87
C PRO A 84 6.77 -2.56 5.35
N LYS A 85 6.64 -3.60 6.20
CA LYS A 85 6.89 -3.45 7.65
C LYS A 85 8.26 -2.85 8.00
N SER A 86 9.26 -3.10 7.16
CA SER A 86 10.61 -2.55 7.29
C SER A 86 10.69 -1.03 7.11
N SER A 87 9.69 -0.40 6.50
CA SER A 87 9.54 1.06 6.42
C SER A 87 8.99 1.68 7.70
N ILE A 88 8.51 0.88 8.65
CA ILE A 88 7.88 1.37 9.88
C ILE A 88 8.84 1.28 11.05
N VAL A 89 9.43 0.10 11.21
CA VAL A 89 10.33 -0.23 12.33
C VAL A 89 11.77 -0.26 11.83
N LYS A 90 12.65 0.49 12.51
CA LYS A 90 14.09 0.47 12.23
C LYS A 90 14.74 -0.69 12.99
N VAL A 91 15.41 -1.56 12.25
CA VAL A 91 16.16 -2.70 12.79
C VAL A 91 17.63 -2.55 12.41
N SER A 92 18.52 -2.75 13.39
CA SER A 92 19.97 -2.80 13.18
C SER A 92 20.56 -3.92 14.04
N GLY A 93 21.35 -4.83 13.45
CA GLY A 93 21.94 -5.96 14.18
C GLY A 93 20.91 -6.84 14.91
N SER A 94 19.74 -7.08 14.30
CA SER A 94 18.61 -7.81 14.91
C SER A 94 17.97 -7.16 16.14
N LEU A 95 18.28 -5.89 16.41
CA LEU A 95 17.68 -5.11 17.49
C LEU A 95 16.84 -3.96 16.95
N LEU A 96 15.77 -3.63 17.65
CA LEU A 96 14.94 -2.46 17.37
C LEU A 96 15.70 -1.19 17.74
N THR A 97 15.74 -0.22 16.82
CA THR A 97 16.41 1.07 17.02
C THR A 97 15.44 2.25 17.01
N GLY A 98 14.15 1.99 16.79
CA GLY A 98 13.06 2.96 16.86
C GLY A 98 12.12 2.90 15.67
N MET A 99 11.22 3.88 15.60
CA MET A 99 10.27 4.02 14.50
C MET A 99 10.76 5.02 13.44
N THR A 100 10.27 4.85 12.22
CA THR A 100 10.36 5.85 11.15
C THR A 100 9.28 6.93 11.31
N LYS A 101 9.32 7.97 10.48
CA LYS A 101 8.31 9.05 10.50
C LYS A 101 7.20 8.85 9.47
N VAL A 102 7.40 7.95 8.52
CA VAL A 102 6.55 7.76 7.34
C VAL A 102 5.06 7.58 7.69
N VAL A 103 4.74 6.76 8.71
CA VAL A 103 3.34 6.50 9.09
C VAL A 103 2.69 7.77 9.62
N LYS A 104 3.42 8.52 10.47
CA LYS A 104 2.93 9.78 11.02
C LYS A 104 2.69 10.81 9.92
N GLU A 105 3.65 10.97 9.00
CA GLU A 105 3.57 11.96 7.92
C GLU A 105 2.44 11.64 6.92
N LEU A 106 2.20 10.37 6.63
CA LEU A 106 1.06 9.94 5.79
C LEU A 106 -0.28 10.15 6.50
N LYS A 107 -0.41 9.74 7.78
CA LYS A 107 -1.63 9.94 8.58
C LYS A 107 -1.94 11.43 8.78
N ASP A 108 -0.93 12.27 9.07
CA ASP A 108 -1.07 13.73 9.20
C ASP A 108 -1.59 14.39 7.91
N ALA A 109 -1.40 13.74 6.76
CA ALA A 109 -1.91 14.18 5.47
C ALA A 109 -3.25 13.56 5.06
N ASN A 110 -3.94 12.88 5.99
CA ASN A 110 -5.20 12.15 5.79
C ASN A 110 -5.12 10.97 4.82
N LEU A 111 -3.94 10.36 4.66
CA LEU A 111 -3.82 9.07 3.96
C LEU A 111 -3.99 7.92 4.96
N THR A 112 -4.69 6.88 4.53
CA THR A 112 -4.75 5.62 5.28
C THR A 112 -3.47 4.82 5.03
N VAL A 113 -2.92 4.18 6.05
CA VAL A 113 -1.68 3.40 5.93
C VAL A 113 -1.99 1.92 6.14
N PHE A 114 -1.62 1.10 5.17
CA PHE A 114 -1.57 -0.36 5.27
C PHE A 114 -0.13 -0.82 5.40
N VAL A 115 0.03 -2.00 5.99
CA VAL A 115 1.33 -2.64 6.20
C VAL A 115 1.28 -4.04 5.61
N HIS A 116 2.21 -4.37 4.72
CA HIS A 116 2.34 -5.71 4.18
C HIS A 116 3.55 -6.47 4.74
N THR A 117 3.54 -7.79 4.51
CA THR A 117 4.62 -8.72 4.91
C THR A 117 4.79 -8.77 6.44
N LEU A 118 3.67 -8.77 7.18
CA LEU A 118 3.68 -8.94 8.64
C LEU A 118 4.24 -10.31 9.06
N ARG A 119 4.07 -11.34 8.22
CA ARG A 119 4.62 -12.68 8.45
C ARG A 119 5.35 -13.15 7.19
N ASN A 120 6.58 -13.62 7.37
CA ASN A 120 7.36 -14.27 6.32
C ASN A 120 8.14 -15.44 6.95
N GLU A 121 8.15 -16.58 6.29
CA GLU A 121 8.85 -17.81 6.69
C GLU A 121 10.39 -17.67 6.70
N PHE A 122 10.92 -16.59 6.12
CA PHE A 122 12.36 -16.36 5.95
C PHE A 122 12.96 -15.26 6.83
N ILE A 123 12.19 -14.58 7.70
CA ILE A 123 12.70 -13.44 8.49
C ILE A 123 12.65 -13.72 9.99
N SER A 124 13.82 -13.68 10.64
CA SER A 124 13.93 -13.68 12.10
C SER A 124 13.34 -12.40 12.68
N LEU A 125 12.46 -12.53 13.67
CA LEU A 125 12.02 -11.42 14.51
C LEU A 125 13.23 -10.72 15.15
N ALA A 126 13.16 -9.39 15.31
CA ALA A 126 14.13 -8.69 16.15
C ALA A 126 14.11 -9.28 17.57
N PHE A 127 15.25 -9.33 18.24
CA PHE A 127 15.36 -9.95 19.57
C PHE A 127 14.46 -9.29 20.62
N ASP A 128 14.20 -7.99 20.48
CA ASP A 128 13.29 -7.23 21.34
C ASP A 128 11.83 -7.71 21.26
N TYR A 129 11.47 -8.49 20.24
CA TYR A 129 10.15 -9.13 20.15
C TYR A 129 10.06 -10.46 20.92
N TRP A 130 11.14 -10.90 21.58
CA TRP A 130 11.19 -12.17 22.33
C TRP A 130 10.75 -13.40 21.52
N SER A 131 10.99 -13.36 20.21
CA SER A 131 10.50 -14.37 19.26
C SER A 131 8.97 -14.53 19.25
N ASP A 132 8.22 -13.55 19.76
CA ASP A 132 6.76 -13.52 19.74
C ASP A 132 6.25 -12.63 18.59
N PRO A 133 5.64 -13.22 17.55
CA PRO A 133 5.09 -12.47 16.43
C PRO A 133 3.89 -11.58 16.82
N ASN A 134 3.21 -11.85 17.94
CA ASN A 134 2.11 -11.00 18.41
C ASN A 134 2.64 -9.68 18.97
N VAL A 135 3.80 -9.71 19.65
CA VAL A 135 4.47 -8.50 20.13
C VAL A 135 4.90 -7.65 18.94
N GLU A 136 5.42 -8.26 17.86
CA GLU A 136 5.72 -7.55 16.62
C GLU A 136 4.44 -6.90 16.04
N ILE A 137 3.35 -7.67 15.88
CA ILE A 137 2.10 -7.15 15.31
C ILE A 137 1.55 -5.97 16.13
N ALA A 138 1.62 -6.05 17.46
CA ALA A 138 1.14 -5.00 18.35
C ALA A 138 1.85 -3.65 18.09
N THR A 139 3.10 -3.65 17.64
CA THR A 139 3.84 -2.41 17.34
C THR A 139 3.28 -1.60 16.17
N TYR A 140 2.49 -2.23 15.28
CA TYR A 140 1.94 -1.57 14.09
C TYR A 140 0.52 -1.01 14.29
N ILE A 141 -0.13 -1.29 15.43
CA ILE A 141 -1.55 -0.97 15.67
C ILE A 141 -1.74 0.46 16.22
N HIS A 142 -0.66 1.16 16.54
CA HIS A 142 -0.69 2.49 17.18
C HIS A 142 -0.75 3.69 16.20
#